data_AF-A0A528CGW2-F1
#
_entry.id   AF-A0A528CGW2-F1
#
_cell.length_a   1.000
_cell.length_b   1.000
_cell.length_c   1.000
_cell.angle_alpha   90.00
_cell.angle_beta   90.00
_cell.angle_gamma   90.00
#
_symmetry.space_group_name_H-M   'P 1'
#
loop_
_entity.id
_entity.type
_entity.pdbx_description
1 polymer ?
#
loop_
_entity_poly.entity_id
_entity_poly.type
_entity_poly.pdbx_seq_one_letter_code
_entity_poly.pdbx_strand_id
1 'polypeptide(L)'
;SKSKKFAAAQAFAVASANAQNAQAAADKAAAAVVDAQAQLDALNAQLDTLNGLTPDQIAAMTPEEQAALPGQIADLEAQVAAQETTVSDAEAAAAAAQTAADQAAVGTDDASLDAALADMANKPVDAEVTDWAKGVLADKIDQVAAKQAPAP
;
A
#
# COMPACT_ATOMS: atom_id res chain seq x y z
N SER A 1 16.87 -38.31 0.96
CA SER A 1 16.34 -37.78 -0.30
C SER A 1 16.78 -36.34 -0.46
N LYS A 2 17.53 -36.00 -1.52
CA LYS A 2 17.98 -34.62 -1.80
C LYS A 2 16.79 -33.66 -1.95
N SER A 3 15.65 -34.13 -2.46
CA SER A 3 14.44 -33.32 -2.68
C SER A 3 13.82 -32.72 -1.40
N LYS A 4 13.91 -33.40 -0.25
CA LYS A 4 13.39 -32.86 1.02
C LYS A 4 14.26 -31.74 1.60
N LYS A 5 15.56 -31.74 1.27
CA LYS A 5 16.53 -30.76 1.79
C LYS A 5 16.44 -29.38 1.14
N PHE A 6 15.94 -29.31 -0.10
CA PHE A 6 15.69 -28.03 -0.79
C PHE A 6 14.31 -27.44 -0.51
N ALA A 7 13.42 -28.22 0.10
CA ALA A 7 12.04 -27.81 0.36
C ALA A 7 11.97 -26.63 1.35
N ALA A 8 12.82 -26.61 2.37
CA ALA A 8 12.86 -25.52 3.36
C ALA A 8 13.33 -24.19 2.75
N ALA A 9 14.42 -24.21 1.97
CA ALA A 9 14.90 -23.01 1.28
C ALA A 9 13.92 -22.51 0.20
N GLN A 10 13.23 -23.43 -0.48
CA GLN A 10 12.17 -23.06 -1.42
C GLN A 10 10.95 -22.46 -0.71
N ALA A 11 10.54 -23.03 0.43
CA ALA A 11 9.45 -22.50 1.24
C ALA A 11 9.79 -21.09 1.77
N PHE A 12 11.04 -20.88 2.23
CA PHE A 12 11.54 -19.57 2.63
C PHE A 12 11.47 -18.55 1.48
N ALA A 13 11.93 -18.92 0.28
CA ALA A 13 11.87 -18.04 -0.88
C ALA A 13 10.43 -17.66 -1.28
N VAL A 14 9.49 -18.61 -1.19
CA VAL A 14 8.06 -18.34 -1.46
C VAL A 14 7.45 -17.45 -0.38
N ALA A 15 7.74 -17.71 0.90
CA ALA A 15 7.26 -16.88 2.01
C ALA A 15 7.79 -15.44 1.89
N SER A 16 9.08 -15.29 1.57
CA SER A 16 9.71 -13.97 1.39
C SER A 16 9.13 -13.21 0.19
N ALA A 17 8.81 -13.90 -0.91
CA ALA A 17 8.16 -13.30 -2.06
C ALA A 17 6.73 -12.83 -1.74
N ASN A 18 5.98 -13.63 -0.96
CA ASN A 18 4.67 -13.22 -0.47
C ASN A 18 4.77 -11.98 0.43
N ALA A 19 5.75 -11.92 1.34
CA ALA A 19 6.00 -10.77 2.20
C ALA A 19 6.33 -9.51 1.39
N GLN A 20 7.20 -9.63 0.38
CA GLN A 20 7.54 -8.53 -0.52
C GLN A 20 6.31 -7.98 -1.24
N ASN A 21 5.48 -8.87 -1.81
CA ASN A 21 4.25 -8.47 -2.49
C ASN A 21 3.23 -7.85 -1.54
N ALA A 22 3.10 -8.38 -0.32
CA ALA A 22 2.22 -7.82 0.70
C ALA A 22 2.68 -6.43 1.14
N GLN A 23 3.99 -6.21 1.31
CA GLN A 23 4.53 -4.89 1.61
C GLN A 23 4.29 -3.90 0.47
N ALA A 24 4.51 -4.32 -0.79
CA ALA A 24 4.22 -3.46 -1.94
C ALA A 24 2.72 -3.08 -2.02
N ALA A 25 1.82 -3.98 -1.63
CA ALA A 25 0.39 -3.69 -1.52
C ALA A 25 0.09 -2.70 -0.38
N ALA A 26 0.76 -2.83 0.77
CA ALA A 26 0.64 -1.88 1.88
C ALA A 26 1.12 -0.48 1.47
N ASP A 27 2.27 -0.38 0.78
CA ASP A 27 2.80 0.89 0.28
C ASP A 27 1.84 1.54 -0.73
N LYS A 28 1.24 0.74 -1.63
CA LYS A 28 0.22 1.22 -2.57
C LYS A 28 -1.04 1.72 -1.86
N ALA A 29 -1.49 1.02 -0.83
CA ALA A 29 -2.66 1.44 -0.05
C ALA A 29 -2.37 2.73 0.75
N ALA A 30 -1.18 2.87 1.31
CA ALA A 30 -0.74 4.11 1.95
C ALA A 30 -0.68 5.29 0.97
N ALA A 31 -0.19 5.07 -0.26
CA ALA A 31 -0.23 6.10 -1.30
C ALA A 31 -1.67 6.52 -1.66
N ALA A 32 -2.61 5.57 -1.70
CA ALA A 32 -4.02 5.86 -1.96
C ALA A 32 -4.66 6.74 -0.88
N VAL A 33 -4.23 6.61 0.39
CA VAL A 33 -4.66 7.53 1.47
C VAL A 33 -4.20 8.96 1.19
N VAL A 34 -2.95 9.13 0.78
CA VAL A 34 -2.39 10.46 0.43
C VAL A 34 -3.16 11.07 -0.73
N ASP A 35 -3.44 10.30 -1.78
CA ASP A 35 -4.19 10.77 -2.94
C ASP A 35 -5.64 11.14 -2.58
N ALA A 36 -6.30 10.34 -1.73
CA ALA A 36 -7.66 10.60 -1.26
C ALA A 36 -7.72 11.87 -0.39
N GLN A 37 -6.72 12.08 0.48
CA GLN A 37 -6.63 13.29 1.30
C GLN A 37 -6.37 14.53 0.44
N ALA A 38 -5.49 14.45 -0.56
CA ALA A 38 -5.23 15.56 -1.47
C ALA A 38 -6.49 15.98 -2.25
N GLN A 39 -7.34 15.02 -2.63
CA GLN A 39 -8.64 15.31 -3.24
C GLN A 39 -9.60 15.99 -2.27
N LEU A 40 -9.65 15.53 -1.01
CA LEU A 40 -10.46 16.16 0.03
C LEU A 40 -10.04 17.61 0.27
N ASP A 41 -8.73 17.87 0.38
CA ASP A 41 -8.18 19.21 0.55
C ASP A 41 -8.53 20.13 -0.64
N ALA A 42 -8.49 19.60 -1.88
CA ALA A 42 -8.86 20.34 -3.07
C ALA A 42 -10.35 20.69 -3.13
N LEU A 43 -11.24 19.80 -2.67
CA LEU A 43 -12.68 20.07 -2.58
C LEU A 43 -12.97 21.11 -1.50
N ASN A 44 -12.33 20.99 -0.32
CA ASN A 44 -12.45 21.97 0.76
C ASN A 44 -11.96 23.36 0.34
N ALA A 45 -10.85 23.46 -0.38
CA ALA A 45 -10.36 24.74 -0.89
C ALA A 45 -11.34 25.41 -1.89
N GLN A 46 -12.03 24.60 -2.72
CA GLN A 46 -13.08 25.11 -3.59
C GLN A 46 -14.28 25.60 -2.77
N LEU A 47 -14.65 24.88 -1.71
CA LEU A 47 -15.77 25.23 -0.85
C LEU A 47 -15.50 26.53 -0.09
N ASP A 48 -14.29 26.68 0.45
CA ASP A 48 -13.81 27.90 1.09
C ASP A 48 -13.81 29.09 0.12
N THR A 49 -13.47 28.85 -1.15
CA THR A 49 -13.49 29.89 -2.18
C THR A 49 -14.92 30.39 -2.44
N LEU A 50 -15.89 29.48 -2.57
CA LEU A 50 -17.30 29.85 -2.80
C LEU A 50 -17.92 30.50 -1.56
N ASN A 51 -17.65 29.98 -0.37
CA ASN A 51 -18.13 30.55 0.90
C ASN A 51 -17.45 31.88 1.26
N GLY A 52 -16.25 32.12 0.73
CA GLY A 52 -15.49 33.35 0.93
C GLY A 52 -15.86 34.51 0.00
N LEU A 53 -16.81 34.32 -0.93
CA LEU A 53 -17.24 35.38 -1.83
C LEU A 53 -17.85 36.56 -1.05
N THR A 54 -17.36 37.76 -1.33
CA THR A 54 -17.90 38.99 -0.72
C THR A 54 -19.22 39.41 -1.38
N PRO A 55 -20.07 40.20 -0.69
CA PRO A 55 -21.29 40.73 -1.30
C PRO A 55 -21.07 41.48 -2.61
N ASP A 56 -19.96 42.23 -2.74
CA ASP A 56 -19.61 42.95 -3.96
C ASP A 56 -19.23 42.01 -5.11
N GLN A 57 -18.53 40.90 -4.81
CA GLN A 57 -18.21 39.87 -5.79
C GLN A 57 -19.47 39.16 -6.28
N ILE A 58 -20.38 38.82 -5.36
CA ILE A 58 -21.67 38.21 -5.69
C ILE A 58 -22.51 39.17 -6.55
N ALA A 59 -22.56 40.45 -6.19
CA ALA A 59 -23.30 41.47 -6.95
C ALA A 59 -22.73 41.69 -8.36
N ALA A 60 -21.45 41.38 -8.59
CA ALA A 60 -20.80 41.45 -9.90
C ALA A 60 -21.04 40.21 -10.79
N MET A 61 -21.55 39.10 -10.23
CA MET A 61 -21.96 37.90 -10.97
C MET A 61 -23.26 38.15 -11.74
N THR A 62 -23.52 37.36 -12.78
CA THR A 62 -24.81 37.43 -13.50
C THR A 62 -25.97 36.95 -12.61
N PRO A 63 -27.22 37.35 -12.87
CA PRO A 63 -28.38 36.85 -12.14
C PRO A 63 -28.47 35.32 -12.16
N GLU A 64 -28.10 34.68 -13.27
CA GLU A 64 -28.09 33.23 -13.40
C GLU A 64 -27.03 32.57 -12.50
N GLU A 65 -25.83 33.14 -12.42
CA GLU A 65 -24.74 32.66 -11.56
C GLU A 65 -25.09 32.82 -10.08
N GLN A 66 -25.68 33.95 -9.69
CA GLN A 66 -26.15 34.17 -8.31
C GLN A 66 -27.22 33.16 -7.90
N ALA A 67 -28.15 32.85 -8.81
CA ALA A 67 -29.20 31.87 -8.56
C ALA A 67 -28.66 30.43 -8.47
N ALA A 68 -27.56 30.13 -9.18
CA ALA A 68 -26.93 28.80 -9.18
C ALA A 68 -25.99 28.57 -7.99
N LEU A 69 -25.43 29.63 -7.40
CA LEU A 69 -24.41 29.55 -6.34
C LEU A 69 -24.81 28.66 -5.14
N PRO A 70 -26.05 28.74 -4.58
CA PRO A 70 -26.44 27.84 -3.49
C PRO A 70 -26.43 26.36 -3.90
N GLY A 71 -26.78 26.06 -5.15
CA GLY A 71 -26.73 24.70 -5.69
C GLY A 71 -25.29 24.20 -5.83
N GLN A 72 -24.39 25.05 -6.31
CA GLN A 72 -22.96 24.71 -6.42
C GLN A 72 -22.33 24.41 -5.05
N ILE A 73 -22.68 25.19 -4.03
CA ILE A 73 -22.21 24.95 -2.65
C ILE A 73 -22.75 23.61 -2.14
N ALA A 74 -24.05 23.36 -2.28
CA ALA A 74 -24.66 22.11 -1.82
C ALA A 74 -24.08 20.87 -2.53
N ASP A 75 -23.85 20.96 -3.84
CA ASP A 75 -23.22 19.89 -4.62
C ASP A 75 -21.77 19.64 -4.18
N LEU A 76 -21.03 20.69 -3.81
CA LEU A 76 -19.66 20.57 -3.35
C LEU A 76 -19.57 20.03 -1.92
N GLU A 77 -20.48 20.42 -1.02
CA GLU A 77 -20.62 19.83 0.31
C GLU A 77 -20.92 18.32 0.23
N ALA A 78 -21.78 17.91 -0.71
CA ALA A 78 -22.06 16.50 -0.95
C ALA A 78 -20.83 15.73 -1.46
N GLN A 79 -20.03 16.35 -2.33
CA GLN A 79 -18.76 15.76 -2.79
C GLN A 79 -17.73 15.65 -1.66
N VAL A 80 -17.62 16.67 -0.79
CA VAL A 80 -16.76 16.62 0.39
C VAL A 80 -17.15 15.45 1.29
N ALA A 81 -18.44 15.30 1.62
CA ALA A 81 -18.90 14.19 2.47
C ALA A 81 -18.64 12.80 1.85
N ALA A 82 -18.81 12.66 0.52
CA ALA A 82 -18.46 11.44 -0.18
C ALA A 82 -16.95 11.16 -0.16
N GLN A 83 -16.13 12.21 -0.30
CA GLN A 83 -14.68 12.09 -0.28
C GLN A 83 -14.15 11.78 1.13
N GLU A 84 -14.76 12.30 2.19
CA GLU A 84 -14.45 11.90 3.58
C GLU A 84 -14.67 10.40 3.80
N THR A 85 -15.74 9.84 3.23
CA THR A 85 -15.99 8.38 3.25
C THR A 85 -14.87 7.64 2.51
N THR A 86 -14.43 8.16 1.36
CA THR A 86 -13.34 7.57 0.56
C THR A 86 -12.01 7.59 1.32
N VAL A 87 -11.70 8.67 2.05
CA VAL A 87 -10.52 8.75 2.93
C VAL A 87 -10.59 7.68 4.02
N SER A 88 -11.72 7.59 4.72
CA SER A 88 -11.95 6.58 5.76
C SER A 88 -11.78 5.15 5.23
N ASP A 89 -12.33 4.85 4.06
CA ASP A 89 -12.20 3.53 3.42
C ASP A 89 -10.74 3.24 3.01
N ALA A 90 -10.03 4.24 2.48
CA ALA A 90 -8.62 4.11 2.13
C ALA A 90 -7.73 3.87 3.37
N GLU A 91 -7.98 4.56 4.47
CA GLU A 91 -7.27 4.37 5.74
C GLU A 91 -7.50 2.96 6.29
N ALA A 92 -8.75 2.48 6.27
CA ALA A 92 -9.08 1.11 6.66
C ALA A 92 -8.37 0.07 5.77
N ALA A 93 -8.34 0.31 4.45
CA ALA A 93 -7.64 -0.55 3.51
C ALA A 93 -6.12 -0.56 3.75
N ALA A 94 -5.51 0.60 4.03
CA ALA A 94 -4.09 0.72 4.34
C ALA A 94 -3.73 -0.04 5.64
N ALA A 95 -4.55 0.11 6.69
CA ALA A 95 -4.35 -0.62 7.95
C ALA A 95 -4.47 -2.15 7.75
N ALA A 96 -5.44 -2.59 6.95
CA ALA A 96 -5.61 -4.01 6.62
C ALA A 96 -4.44 -4.55 5.79
N ALA A 97 -3.97 -3.78 4.80
CA ALA A 97 -2.82 -4.15 3.98
C ALA A 97 -1.53 -4.23 4.80
N GLN A 98 -1.30 -3.29 5.73
CA GLN A 98 -0.16 -3.35 6.64
C GLN A 98 -0.22 -4.58 7.55
N THR A 99 -1.40 -4.88 8.11
CA THR A 99 -1.59 -6.10 8.90
C THR A 99 -1.27 -7.36 8.10
N ALA A 100 -1.67 -7.42 6.83
CA ALA A 100 -1.35 -8.53 5.95
C ALA A 100 0.15 -8.61 5.62
N ALA A 101 0.82 -7.48 5.44
CA ALA A 101 2.27 -7.41 5.26
C ALA A 101 3.02 -7.93 6.49
N ASP A 102 2.63 -7.49 7.69
CA ASP A 102 3.22 -7.94 8.95
C ASP A 102 3.06 -9.46 9.15
N GLN A 103 1.88 -9.99 8.83
CA GLN A 103 1.62 -11.44 8.88
C GLN A 103 2.45 -12.22 7.85
N ALA A 104 2.60 -11.68 6.63
CA ALA A 104 3.38 -12.32 5.57
C ALA A 104 4.89 -12.30 5.87
N ALA A 105 5.38 -11.31 6.62
CA ALA A 105 6.78 -11.22 7.02
C ALA A 105 7.21 -12.27 8.06
N VAL A 106 6.26 -12.92 8.75
CA VAL A 106 6.57 -13.97 9.73
C VAL A 106 7.30 -15.12 9.06
N GLY A 107 8.48 -15.48 9.58
CA GLY A 107 9.29 -16.58 9.04
C GLY A 107 10.14 -16.21 7.82
N THR A 108 10.29 -14.91 7.52
CA THR A 108 11.14 -14.39 6.43
C THR A 108 12.43 -13.75 6.95
N ASP A 109 12.72 -13.91 8.24
CA ASP A 109 13.92 -13.37 8.89
C ASP A 109 15.15 -14.28 8.74
N ASP A 110 16.31 -13.73 9.12
CA ASP A 110 17.60 -14.42 9.06
C ASP A 110 17.60 -15.73 9.86
N ALA A 111 16.91 -15.77 11.00
CA ALA A 111 16.81 -16.99 11.82
C ALA A 111 16.05 -18.11 11.08
N SER A 112 14.99 -17.77 10.35
CA SER A 112 14.24 -18.72 9.53
C SER A 112 15.04 -19.19 8.32
N LEU A 113 15.85 -18.30 7.73
CA LEU A 113 16.79 -18.66 6.67
C LEU A 113 17.88 -19.61 7.19
N ASP A 114 18.51 -19.29 8.32
CA ASP A 114 19.55 -20.12 8.94
C ASP A 114 19.00 -21.51 9.30
N ALA A 115 17.78 -21.59 9.84
CA ALA A 115 17.11 -22.86 10.09
C ALA A 115 16.90 -23.67 8.79
N ALA A 116 16.44 -23.00 7.72
CA ALA A 116 16.25 -23.64 6.42
C ALA A 116 17.58 -24.12 5.78
N LEU A 117 18.66 -23.36 5.96
CA LEU A 117 20.00 -23.73 5.49
C LEU A 117 20.62 -24.86 6.34
N ALA A 118 20.41 -24.86 7.65
CA ALA A 118 20.92 -25.89 8.57
C ALA A 118 20.30 -27.27 8.27
N ASP A 119 19.00 -27.29 7.96
CA ASP A 119 18.29 -28.50 7.50
C ASP A 119 18.88 -29.07 6.18
N MET A 120 19.50 -28.21 5.37
CA MET A 120 20.14 -28.60 4.11
C MET A 120 21.60 -29.05 4.30
N ALA A 121 22.40 -28.29 5.04
CA ALA A 121 23.87 -28.36 5.04
C ALA A 121 24.45 -29.62 5.72
N ASN A 122 23.71 -30.30 6.61
CA ASN A 122 24.21 -31.47 7.38
C ASN A 122 25.52 -31.20 8.15
N LYS A 123 25.87 -29.92 8.29
CA LYS A 123 27.02 -29.27 8.94
C LYS A 123 26.54 -27.89 9.41
N PRO A 124 27.19 -27.25 10.38
CA PRO A 124 26.86 -25.88 10.77
C PRO A 124 26.96 -24.94 9.55
N VAL A 125 25.98 -24.06 9.40
CA VAL A 125 25.96 -22.97 8.44
C VAL A 125 26.76 -21.83 9.08
N ASP A 126 27.83 -21.39 8.40
CA ASP A 126 28.57 -20.21 8.81
C ASP A 126 27.98 -18.95 8.15
N ALA A 127 28.37 -17.79 8.66
CA ALA A 127 27.83 -16.51 8.21
C ALA A 127 28.09 -16.23 6.72
N GLU A 128 29.24 -16.69 6.17
CA GLU A 128 29.55 -16.52 4.75
C GLU A 128 28.59 -17.33 3.86
N VAL A 129 28.21 -18.54 4.29
CA VAL A 129 27.22 -19.36 3.59
C VAL A 129 25.82 -18.73 3.66
N THR A 130 25.43 -18.16 4.80
CA THR A 130 24.16 -17.43 4.93
C THR A 130 24.12 -16.20 4.03
N ASP A 131 25.19 -15.40 4.00
CA ASP A 131 25.26 -14.20 3.15
C ASP A 131 25.26 -14.55 1.65
N TRP A 132 25.99 -15.61 1.25
CA TRP A 132 25.91 -16.12 -0.11
C TRP A 132 24.50 -16.59 -0.47
N ALA A 133 23.85 -17.32 0.43
CA ALA A 133 22.49 -17.80 0.23
C ALA A 133 21.48 -16.65 0.10
N LYS A 134 21.60 -15.59 0.90
CA LYS A 134 20.79 -14.37 0.76
C LYS A 134 20.94 -13.76 -0.62
N GLY A 135 22.17 -13.61 -1.11
CA GLY A 135 22.44 -13.07 -2.45
C GLY A 135 21.81 -13.90 -3.57
N VAL A 136 21.87 -15.24 -3.49
CA VAL A 136 21.26 -16.14 -4.49
C VAL A 136 19.74 -16.18 -4.37
N LEU A 137 19.21 -16.15 -3.15
CA LEU A 137 17.77 -16.20 -2.89
C LEU A 137 17.09 -14.88 -3.22
N ALA A 138 17.77 -13.74 -3.14
CA ALA A 138 17.20 -12.43 -3.49
C ALA A 138 16.61 -12.42 -4.92
N ASP A 139 17.42 -12.76 -5.92
CA ASP A 139 16.96 -12.85 -7.32
C ASP A 139 15.82 -13.87 -7.48
N LYS A 140 15.86 -14.97 -6.71
CA LYS A 140 14.80 -15.97 -6.74
C LYS A 140 13.49 -15.47 -6.14
N ILE A 141 13.56 -14.74 -5.04
CA ILE A 141 12.44 -14.11 -4.35
C ILE A 141 11.79 -13.11 -5.29
N ASP A 142 12.57 -12.23 -5.92
CA ASP A 142 12.07 -11.25 -6.89
C ASP A 142 11.36 -11.93 -8.07
N GLN A 143 11.94 -12.99 -8.64
CA GLN A 143 11.31 -13.76 -9.72
C GLN A 143 9.99 -14.43 -9.30
N VAL A 144 9.90 -14.90 -8.05
CA VAL A 144 8.68 -15.52 -7.53
C VAL A 144 7.63 -14.45 -7.24
N ALA A 145 8.03 -13.34 -6.64
CA ALA A 145 7.18 -12.20 -6.34
C ALA A 145 6.55 -11.66 -7.63
N ALA A 146 7.35 -11.44 -8.68
CA ALA A 146 6.88 -10.98 -9.99
C ALA A 146 5.89 -11.95 -10.67
N LYS A 147 6.02 -13.27 -10.44
CA LYS A 147 5.08 -14.27 -10.97
C LYS A 147 3.77 -14.35 -10.19
N GLN A 148 3.78 -13.93 -8.94
CA GLN A 148 2.63 -13.95 -8.03
C GLN A 148 1.88 -12.61 -8.01
N ALA A 149 2.53 -11.53 -8.44
CA ALA A 149 1.90 -10.24 -8.56
C ALA A 149 0.64 -10.35 -9.46
N PRO A 150 -0.50 -9.75 -9.05
CA PRO A 150 -1.68 -9.71 -9.90
C PRO A 150 -1.35 -9.02 -11.22
N ALA A 151 -1.99 -9.47 -12.31
CA ALA A 151 -1.81 -8.86 -13.63
C ALA A 151 -2.12 -7.35 -13.58
N PRO A 152 -1.41 -6.52 -14.37
CA PRO A 152 -1.56 -5.07 -14.36
C PRO A 152 -2.97 -4.62 -14.75
#